data_AF-U6GBB8-F1
#
_entry.id   AF-U6GBB8-F1
#
_cell.length_a   1.000
_cell.length_b   1.000
_cell.length_c   1.000
_cell.angle_alpha   90.00
_cell.angle_beta   90.00
_cell.angle_gamma   90.00
#
_symmetry.space_group_name_H-M   'P 1'
#
loop_
_entity.id
_entity.type
_entity.pdbx_description
1 polymer ?
#
loop_
_entity_poly.entity_id
_entity_poly.type
_entity_poly.pdbx_seq_one_letter_code
_entity_poly.pdbx_strand_id
1 'polypeptide(L)'
;MSLDDVEHPLFKYILVPYDINLPVQELTFEGREDNFREQLKTHLNNEKINCLNQQNFKDFKEQLKLKAEGKIDDDGLDKVVQGSSQNYQIIPLTLPSKANGYEGINAYIDSVGRIKDIPANARASRICSTDIRGDCFLSLVFDDEEIFRRKDFTLKDYERLIKNPPDATGR
;
A
#
# COMPACT_ATOMS: atom_id res chain seq x y z
N MET A 1 -2.96 21.89 11.17
CA MET A 1 -1.75 21.19 10.70
C MET A 1 -2.19 20.18 9.67
N SER A 2 -1.49 20.02 8.56
CA SER A 2 -1.75 18.88 7.67
C SER A 2 -1.29 17.61 8.38
N LEU A 3 -1.95 16.47 8.13
CA LEU A 3 -1.47 15.17 8.59
C LEU A 3 -0.06 14.86 8.08
N ASP A 4 0.32 15.49 6.96
CA ASP A 4 1.63 15.33 6.32
C ASP A 4 2.79 15.93 7.14
N ASP A 5 2.51 16.87 8.04
CA ASP A 5 3.50 17.51 8.91
C ASP A 5 3.71 16.77 10.24
N VAL A 6 2.98 15.67 10.47
CA VAL A 6 3.11 14.89 11.69
C VAL A 6 4.43 14.13 11.67
N GLU A 7 5.24 14.34 12.71
CA GLU A 7 6.47 13.61 12.93
C GLU A 7 6.22 12.40 13.81
N HIS A 8 6.65 11.23 13.35
CA HIS A 8 6.48 9.97 14.04
C HIS A 8 7.81 9.53 14.66
N PRO A 9 7.81 9.14 15.96
CA PRO A 9 8.92 8.38 16.50
C PRO A 9 9.02 7.03 15.77
N LEU A 10 10.16 6.35 15.90
CA LEU A 10 10.38 5.03 15.33
C LEU A 10 9.18 4.09 15.58
N PHE A 11 8.56 3.63 14.51
CA PHE A 11 7.46 2.67 14.57
C PHE A 11 7.65 1.52 13.58
N LYS A 12 6.99 0.41 13.87
CA LYS A 12 6.99 -0.81 13.06
C LYS A 12 5.77 -0.92 12.16
N TYR A 13 5.99 -1.44 10.96
CA TYR A 13 4.95 -1.77 10.00
C TYR A 13 5.34 -3.04 9.23
N ILE A 14 4.38 -3.65 8.55
CA ILE A 14 4.57 -4.95 7.91
C ILE A 14 4.48 -4.84 6.40
N LEU A 15 5.43 -5.44 5.69
CA LEU A 15 5.33 -5.76 4.26
C LEU A 15 4.86 -7.19 4.09
N VAL A 16 3.78 -7.37 3.33
CA VAL A 16 3.23 -8.66 2.91
C VAL A 16 3.51 -8.85 1.43
N PRO A 17 4.57 -9.59 1.06
CA PRO A 17 4.89 -9.84 -0.34
C PRO A 17 3.79 -10.62 -1.06
N TYR A 18 3.61 -10.43 -2.37
CA TYR A 18 2.71 -11.27 -3.16
C TYR A 18 3.25 -12.70 -3.29
N ASP A 19 4.58 -12.87 -3.36
CA ASP A 19 5.20 -14.18 -3.47
C ASP A 19 5.07 -14.95 -2.16
N ILE A 20 4.40 -16.11 -2.23
CA ILE A 20 4.16 -16.99 -1.09
C ILE A 20 5.45 -17.59 -0.51
N ASN A 21 6.52 -17.66 -1.32
CA ASN A 21 7.81 -18.16 -0.88
C ASN A 21 8.60 -17.10 -0.08
N LEU A 22 8.23 -15.82 -0.22
CA LEU A 22 8.85 -14.74 0.55
C LEU A 22 8.14 -14.57 1.90
N PRO A 23 8.92 -14.52 3.01
CA PRO A 23 8.35 -14.27 4.32
C PRO A 23 7.81 -12.84 4.42
N VAL A 24 6.84 -12.67 5.30
CA VAL A 24 6.34 -11.35 5.70
C VAL A 24 7.44 -10.63 6.47
N GLN A 25 7.67 -9.35 6.16
CA GLN A 25 8.80 -8.60 6.70
C GLN A 25 8.32 -7.53 7.67
N GLU A 26 9.00 -7.42 8.81
CA GLU A 26 8.85 -6.30 9.74
C GLU A 26 9.82 -5.19 9.36
N LEU A 27 9.27 -4.03 9.06
CA LEU A 27 10.00 -2.83 8.66
C LEU A 27 9.81 -1.76 9.73
N THR A 28 10.77 -0.85 9.81
CA THR A 28 10.75 0.29 10.74
C THR A 28 10.84 1.60 9.97
N PHE A 29 10.17 2.63 10.47
CA PHE A 29 10.24 3.98 9.93
C PHE A 29 10.27 5.00 11.06
N GLU A 30 10.98 6.09 10.85
CA GLU A 30 10.98 7.28 11.71
C GLU A 30 10.99 8.54 10.86
N GLY A 31 10.39 9.61 11.36
CA GLY A 31 10.31 10.90 10.67
C GLY A 31 8.88 11.26 10.25
N ARG A 32 8.76 12.09 9.22
CA ARG A 32 7.48 12.69 8.82
C ARG A 32 6.57 11.73 8.06
N GLU A 33 5.26 11.91 8.23
CA GLU A 33 4.21 11.12 7.57
C GLU A 33 4.26 11.26 6.03
N ASP A 34 4.62 12.42 5.49
CA ASP A 34 4.82 12.60 4.04
C ASP A 34 5.91 11.66 3.49
N ASN A 35 7.06 11.61 4.13
CA ASN A 35 8.18 10.73 3.78
C ASN A 35 7.78 9.25 3.89
N PHE A 36 6.99 8.88 4.91
CA PHE A 36 6.48 7.52 5.04
C PHE A 36 5.60 7.15 3.84
N ARG A 37 4.66 8.02 3.49
CA ARG A 37 3.78 7.83 2.33
C ARG A 37 4.57 7.75 1.03
N GLU A 38 5.58 8.59 0.84
CA GLU A 38 6.46 8.56 -0.33
C GLU A 38 7.27 7.26 -0.42
N GLN A 39 7.75 6.72 0.71
CA GLN A 39 8.44 5.44 0.75
C GLN A 39 7.52 4.28 0.32
N LEU A 40 6.29 4.23 0.83
CA LEU A 40 5.30 3.24 0.42
C LEU A 40 4.97 3.35 -1.08
N LYS A 41 4.77 4.57 -1.58
CA LYS A 41 4.54 4.84 -3.02
C LYS A 41 5.70 4.32 -3.86
N THR A 42 6.92 4.62 -3.47
CA THR A 42 8.13 4.26 -4.20
C THR A 42 8.29 2.74 -4.29
N HIS A 43 8.05 2.04 -3.18
CA HIS A 43 8.14 0.58 -3.16
C HIS A 43 7.08 -0.08 -4.05
N LEU A 44 5.81 0.30 -3.89
CA LEU A 44 4.72 -0.25 -4.70
C LEU A 44 4.90 0.03 -6.20
N ASN A 45 5.51 1.17 -6.55
CA ASN A 45 5.83 1.50 -7.94
C ASN A 45 6.99 0.69 -8.50
N ASN A 46 8.06 0.50 -7.73
CA ASN A 46 9.18 -0.33 -8.16
C ASN A 46 8.75 -1.79 -8.35
N GLU A 47 7.93 -2.31 -7.45
CA GLU A 47 7.39 -3.67 -7.57
C GLU A 47 6.49 -3.83 -8.80
N LYS A 48 5.66 -2.84 -9.11
CA LYS A 48 4.90 -2.81 -10.38
C LYS A 48 5.81 -2.93 -11.61
N ILE A 49 6.89 -2.14 -11.64
CA ILE A 49 7.84 -2.13 -12.77
C ILE A 49 8.55 -3.48 -12.87
N ASN A 50 8.90 -4.09 -11.74
CA ASN A 50 9.57 -5.39 -11.69
C ASN A 50 8.64 -6.56 -12.09
N CYS A 51 7.36 -6.51 -11.68
CA CYS A 51 6.37 -7.57 -11.98
C CYS A 51 5.87 -7.52 -13.43
N LEU A 52 5.80 -6.33 -14.03
CA LEU A 52 5.54 -6.19 -15.45
C LEU A 52 6.78 -6.65 -16.22
N ASN A 53 6.78 -7.89 -16.72
CA ASN A 53 7.74 -8.33 -17.73
C ASN A 53 7.94 -7.22 -18.77
N GLN A 54 9.16 -6.97 -19.23
CA GLN A 54 9.50 -5.86 -20.14
C GLN A 54 8.54 -5.70 -21.34
N GLN A 55 7.89 -6.79 -21.80
CA GLN A 55 6.83 -6.75 -22.82
C GLN A 55 5.50 -6.16 -22.32
N ASN A 56 4.99 -6.58 -21.17
CA ASN A 56 3.77 -6.03 -20.58
C ASN A 56 3.94 -4.57 -20.14
N PHE A 57 5.15 -4.19 -19.71
CA PHE A 57 5.47 -2.79 -19.43
C PHE A 57 5.39 -1.94 -20.71
N LYS A 58 5.89 -2.45 -21.85
CA LYS A 58 5.75 -1.77 -23.16
C LYS A 58 4.29 -1.63 -23.57
N ASP A 59 3.48 -2.68 -23.43
CA ASP A 59 2.05 -2.64 -23.76
C ASP A 59 1.28 -1.67 -22.85
N PHE A 60 1.64 -1.59 -21.57
CA PHE A 60 1.08 -0.59 -20.65
C PHE A 60 1.51 0.83 -21.03
N LYS A 61 2.78 1.02 -21.37
CA LYS A 61 3.34 2.28 -21.86
C LYS A 61 2.62 2.71 -23.15
N GLU A 62 2.37 1.80 -24.09
CA GLU A 62 1.59 2.06 -25.30
C GLU A 62 0.12 2.38 -25.02
N GLN A 63 -0.54 1.67 -24.12
CA GLN A 63 -1.93 1.98 -23.74
C GLN A 63 -2.07 3.38 -23.12
N LEU A 64 -1.11 3.80 -22.30
CA LEU A 64 -1.05 5.17 -21.78
C LEU A 64 -0.79 6.19 -22.89
N LYS A 65 0.10 5.87 -23.84
CA LYS A 65 0.40 6.73 -25.00
C LYS A 65 -0.84 6.92 -25.89
N LEU A 66 -1.63 5.87 -26.09
CA LEU A 66 -2.90 5.90 -26.82
C LEU A 66 -3.95 6.75 -26.09
N LYS A 67 -4.05 6.61 -24.76
CA LYS A 67 -4.96 7.45 -23.94
C LYS A 67 -4.54 8.91 -23.87
N ALA A 68 -3.24 9.19 -23.98
CA ALA A 68 -2.66 10.54 -23.98
C ALA A 68 -2.57 11.19 -25.37
N GLU A 69 -3.29 10.65 -26.37
CA GLU A 69 -3.33 11.13 -27.76
C GLU A 69 -1.93 11.33 -28.42
N GLY A 70 -0.92 10.54 -28.02
CA GLY A 70 0.41 10.60 -28.62
C GLY A 70 1.18 11.92 -28.43
N LYS A 71 0.70 12.84 -27.57
CA LYS A 71 1.34 14.15 -27.31
C LYS A 71 2.53 14.08 -26.35
N ILE A 72 2.91 12.89 -25.91
CA ILE A 72 3.90 12.66 -24.86
C ILE A 72 5.04 11.82 -25.43
N ASP A 73 6.27 12.33 -25.34
CA ASP A 73 7.49 11.60 -25.73
C ASP A 73 7.81 10.48 -24.72
N ASP A 74 8.81 9.64 -25.00
CA ASP A 74 9.11 8.49 -24.13
C ASP A 74 9.50 8.89 -22.70
N ASP A 75 10.15 10.05 -22.52
CA ASP A 75 10.57 10.61 -21.23
C ASP A 75 9.38 11.20 -20.45
N GLY A 76 8.50 11.92 -21.13
CA GLY A 76 7.23 12.38 -20.59
C GLY A 76 6.28 11.22 -20.26
N LEU A 77 6.36 10.12 -21.00
CA LEU A 77 5.56 8.93 -20.78
C LEU A 77 6.07 8.14 -19.58
N ASP A 78 7.38 8.07 -19.35
CA ASP A 78 7.92 7.55 -18.09
C ASP A 78 7.51 8.43 -16.91
N LYS A 79 7.50 9.76 -17.06
CA LYS A 79 6.97 10.69 -16.05
C LYS A 79 5.47 10.55 -15.83
N VAL A 80 4.69 10.22 -16.86
CA VAL A 80 3.24 9.98 -16.77
C VAL A 80 2.94 8.58 -16.23
N VAL A 81 3.72 7.55 -16.57
CA VAL A 81 3.65 6.22 -15.94
C VAL A 81 3.96 6.38 -14.46
N GLN A 82 5.04 7.09 -14.13
CA GLN A 82 5.38 7.44 -12.76
C GLN A 82 4.21 8.19 -12.12
N GLY A 83 3.71 9.27 -12.74
CA GLY A 83 2.61 10.13 -12.28
C GLY A 83 1.25 9.45 -12.10
N SER A 84 0.89 8.53 -12.99
CA SER A 84 -0.37 7.76 -12.98
C SER A 84 -0.29 6.56 -12.03
N SER A 85 0.93 6.05 -11.80
CA SER A 85 1.21 4.96 -10.86
C SER A 85 1.35 5.44 -9.42
N GLN A 86 1.42 6.76 -9.16
CA GLN A 86 1.69 7.32 -7.82
C GLN A 86 0.62 7.10 -6.75
N ASN A 87 -0.50 6.50 -7.10
CA ASN A 87 -1.57 6.30 -6.14
C ASN A 87 -1.48 4.88 -5.57
N TYR A 88 -1.15 4.75 -4.29
CA TYR A 88 -1.60 3.60 -3.53
C TYR A 88 -3.06 3.81 -3.13
N GLN A 89 -3.80 2.73 -2.94
CA GLN A 89 -5.10 2.76 -2.29
C GLN A 89 -4.92 2.35 -0.82
N ILE A 90 -5.60 3.05 0.09
CA ILE A 90 -5.69 2.66 1.50
C ILE A 90 -7.01 1.91 1.68
N ILE A 91 -6.94 0.70 2.23
CA ILE A 91 -8.10 -0.04 2.73
C ILE A 91 -8.04 -0.01 4.26
N PRO A 92 -8.96 0.70 4.94
CA PRO A 92 -9.08 0.58 6.38
C PRO A 92 -9.58 -0.82 6.72
N LEU A 93 -8.78 -1.58 7.46
CA LEU A 93 -9.16 -2.90 7.95
C LEU A 93 -9.91 -2.82 9.27
N THR A 94 -9.60 -1.80 10.06
CA THR A 94 -10.25 -1.49 11.33
C THR A 94 -10.25 0.02 11.49
N LEU A 95 -11.42 0.59 11.78
CA LEU A 95 -11.54 2.01 12.04
C LEU A 95 -11.14 2.32 13.49
N PRO A 96 -10.39 3.41 13.74
CA PRO A 96 -10.20 3.95 15.08
C PRO A 96 -11.55 4.21 15.75
N SER A 97 -11.76 3.66 16.95
CA SER A 97 -12.98 3.86 17.72
C SER A 97 -12.73 3.79 19.22
N LYS A 98 -13.62 4.34 20.04
CA LYS A 98 -13.53 4.21 21.50
C LYS A 98 -13.44 2.73 21.96
N ALA A 99 -14.07 1.81 21.24
CA ALA A 99 -14.11 0.40 21.59
C ALA A 99 -12.76 -0.32 21.42
N ASN A 100 -11.90 0.16 20.51
CA ASN A 100 -10.57 -0.41 20.27
C ASN A 100 -9.43 0.53 20.73
N GLY A 101 -9.74 1.49 21.60
CA GLY A 101 -8.74 2.45 22.10
C GLY A 101 -8.22 3.41 21.04
N TYR A 102 -9.06 3.73 20.05
CA TYR A 102 -8.76 4.63 18.93
C TYR A 102 -7.67 4.09 18.00
N GLU A 103 -7.54 2.77 17.90
CA GLU A 103 -6.56 2.12 17.05
C GLU A 103 -7.17 1.69 15.72
N GLY A 104 -6.53 2.05 14.62
CA GLY A 104 -6.94 1.68 13.27
C GLY A 104 -5.84 0.93 12.54
N ILE A 105 -6.22 -0.09 11.77
CA ILE A 105 -5.27 -0.83 10.93
C ILE A 105 -5.54 -0.46 9.48
N ASN A 106 -4.52 0.01 8.79
CA ASN A 106 -4.59 0.42 7.39
C ASN A 106 -3.74 -0.49 6.51
N ALA A 107 -4.34 -0.99 5.43
CA ALA A 107 -3.66 -1.70 4.37
C ALA A 107 -3.40 -0.76 3.19
N TYR A 108 -2.14 -0.64 2.80
CA TYR A 108 -1.70 0.11 1.63
C TYR A 108 -1.44 -0.88 0.52
N ILE A 109 -2.19 -0.73 -0.56
CA ILE A 109 -2.10 -1.59 -1.73
C ILE A 109 -1.86 -0.70 -2.95
N ASP A 110 -1.37 -1.30 -4.01
CA ASP A 110 -1.33 -0.62 -5.28
C ASP A 110 -2.76 -0.34 -5.82
N SER A 111 -3.08 0.92 -6.16
CA SER A 111 -4.36 1.27 -6.80
C SER A 111 -4.51 0.73 -8.22
N VAL A 112 -3.40 0.30 -8.82
CA VAL A 112 -3.29 -0.10 -10.23
C VAL A 112 -3.34 -1.62 -10.41
N GLY A 113 -3.60 -2.40 -9.35
CA GLY A 113 -3.72 -3.87 -9.41
C GLY A 113 -4.79 -4.43 -10.37
N ARG A 114 -5.56 -3.59 -11.07
CA ARG A 114 -6.43 -3.98 -12.19
C ARG A 114 -5.73 -4.03 -13.55
N ILE A 115 -4.47 -3.62 -13.65
CA ILE A 115 -3.66 -3.88 -14.84
C ILE A 115 -3.34 -5.36 -14.83
N LYS A 116 -3.96 -6.06 -15.77
CA LYS A 116 -3.87 -7.51 -15.94
C LYS A 116 -2.40 -7.94 -15.90
N ASP A 117 -2.14 -9.01 -15.15
CA ASP A 117 -0.89 -9.79 -15.02
C ASP A 117 -0.02 -9.61 -13.75
N ILE A 118 -0.45 -8.83 -12.75
CA ILE A 118 0.18 -8.90 -11.41
C ILE A 118 -0.35 -10.12 -10.62
N PRO A 119 0.52 -10.94 -10.00
CA PRO A 119 0.08 -12.07 -9.19
C PRO A 119 -0.84 -11.67 -8.02
N ALA A 120 -1.80 -12.55 -7.70
CA ALA A 120 -2.67 -12.37 -6.53
C ALA A 120 -1.88 -12.58 -5.24
N ASN A 121 -2.06 -11.68 -4.27
CA ASN A 121 -1.49 -11.81 -2.95
C ASN A 121 -2.51 -12.47 -2.02
N ALA A 122 -2.50 -13.80 -1.97
CA ALA A 122 -3.48 -14.56 -1.19
C ALA A 122 -3.53 -14.16 0.30
N ARG A 123 -2.39 -13.76 0.87
CA ARG A 123 -2.29 -13.30 2.27
C ARG A 123 -3.00 -11.95 2.45
N ALA A 124 -2.68 -10.98 1.60
CA ALA A 124 -3.32 -9.67 1.64
C ALA A 124 -4.81 -9.75 1.29
N SER A 125 -5.20 -10.55 0.29
CA SER A 125 -6.60 -10.75 -0.09
C SER A 125 -7.44 -11.32 1.05
N ARG A 126 -6.88 -12.25 1.83
CA ARG A 126 -7.54 -12.80 3.02
C ARG A 126 -7.81 -11.74 4.08
N ILE A 127 -6.81 -10.90 4.35
CA ILE A 127 -6.89 -9.84 5.38
C ILE A 127 -7.85 -8.72 4.93
N CYS A 128 -7.72 -8.28 3.68
CA CYS A 128 -8.54 -7.21 3.11
C CYS A 128 -9.94 -7.68 2.71
N SER A 129 -10.21 -8.98 2.66
CA SER A 129 -11.48 -9.56 2.18
C SER A 129 -11.88 -9.10 0.77
N THR A 130 -10.89 -8.81 -0.07
CA THR A 130 -11.04 -8.37 -1.46
C THR A 130 -9.85 -8.87 -2.28
N ASP A 131 -9.93 -8.88 -3.60
CA ASP A 131 -8.81 -9.31 -4.46
C ASP A 131 -7.69 -8.25 -4.42
N ILE A 132 -6.59 -8.58 -3.75
CA ILE A 132 -5.36 -7.79 -3.70
C ILE A 132 -4.30 -8.40 -4.60
N ARG A 133 -3.66 -7.54 -5.40
CA ARG A 133 -2.64 -7.89 -6.38
C ARG A 133 -1.35 -7.17 -6.01
N GLY A 134 -0.23 -7.88 -6.09
CA GLY A 134 1.08 -7.34 -5.72
C GLY A 134 1.27 -7.20 -4.20
N ASP A 135 2.30 -6.45 -3.83
CA ASP A 135 2.68 -6.27 -2.44
C ASP A 135 1.67 -5.40 -1.67
N CYS A 136 1.57 -5.65 -0.37
CA CYS A 136 0.70 -4.92 0.52
C CYS A 136 1.46 -4.53 1.79
N PHE A 137 1.31 -3.28 2.22
CA PHE A 137 1.82 -2.83 3.52
C PHE A 137 0.69 -2.72 4.54
N LEU A 138 0.98 -3.05 5.79
CA LEU A 138 0.06 -2.91 6.92
C LEU A 138 0.69 -2.01 7.98
N SER A 139 -0.07 -1.04 8.46
CA SER A 139 0.35 -0.12 9.51
C SER A 139 -0.76 0.11 10.52
N LEU A 140 -0.38 0.28 11.78
CA LEU A 140 -1.25 0.64 12.89
C LEU A 140 -1.19 2.15 13.12
N VAL A 141 -2.36 2.76 13.22
CA VAL A 141 -2.54 4.17 13.59
C VAL A 141 -3.31 4.28 14.89
N PHE A 142 -3.06 5.36 15.62
CA PHE A 142 -3.92 5.86 16.66
C PHE A 142 -4.48 7.21 16.20
N ASP A 143 -5.79 7.35 16.26
CA ASP A 143 -6.51 8.56 15.86
C ASP A 143 -7.75 8.75 16.73
N ASP A 144 -7.70 9.72 17.65
CA ASP A 144 -8.79 10.10 18.54
C ASP A 144 -9.45 11.44 18.17
N GLU A 145 -9.32 11.85 16.90
CA GLU A 145 -9.74 13.15 16.35
C GLU A 145 -8.88 14.35 16.80
N GLU A 146 -8.15 14.23 17.92
CA GLU A 146 -7.23 15.27 18.42
C GLU A 146 -5.76 14.95 18.11
N ILE A 147 -5.38 13.68 18.21
CA ILE A 147 -4.02 13.18 18.10
C ILE A 147 -3.97 12.07 17.05
N PHE A 148 -3.19 12.30 15.99
CA PHE A 148 -2.83 11.29 15.01
C PHE A 148 -1.39 10.82 15.23
N ARG A 149 -1.16 9.51 15.35
CA ARG A 149 0.18 8.93 15.37
C ARG A 149 0.22 7.49 14.86
N ARG A 150 1.38 7.08 14.35
CA ARG A 150 1.68 5.68 14.04
C ARG A 150 2.06 4.93 15.31
N LYS A 151 1.67 3.66 15.38
CA LYS A 151 2.07 2.72 16.45
C LYS A 151 2.72 1.49 15.84
N ASP A 152 3.45 0.76 16.68
CA ASP A 152 4.07 -0.49 16.27
C ASP A 152 3.03 -1.52 15.83
N PHE A 153 3.14 -1.95 14.58
CA PHE A 153 2.46 -3.11 14.04
C PHE A 153 3.51 -4.21 13.79
N THR A 154 3.51 -5.23 14.64
CA THR A 154 4.52 -6.28 14.65
C THR A 154 4.08 -7.53 13.88
N LEU A 155 5.02 -8.46 13.66
CA LEU A 155 4.67 -9.77 13.09
C LEU A 155 3.65 -10.54 13.92
N LYS A 156 3.64 -10.37 15.25
CA LYS A 156 2.64 -11.00 16.13
C LYS A 156 1.24 -10.45 15.88
N ASP A 157 1.14 -9.15 15.61
CA ASP A 157 -0.12 -8.49 15.29
C ASP A 157 -0.64 -8.96 13.92
N TYR A 158 0.26 -9.07 12.94
CA TYR A 158 -0.04 -9.68 11.65
C TYR A 158 -0.54 -11.13 11.77
N GLU A 159 0.13 -11.97 12.56
CA GLU A 159 -0.29 -13.37 12.78
C GLU A 159 -1.67 -13.46 13.45
N ARG A 160 -1.99 -12.53 14.35
CA ARG A 160 -3.33 -12.44 14.94
C ARG A 160 -4.37 -12.01 13.91
N LEU A 161 -4.02 -11.03 13.08
CA LEU A 161 -4.88 -10.47 12.04
C LEU A 161 -5.21 -11.51 10.95
N ILE A 162 -4.24 -12.31 10.50
CA ILE A 162 -4.50 -13.32 9.47
C ILE A 162 -5.33 -14.51 10.00
N LYS A 163 -5.19 -14.84 11.29
CA LYS A 163 -5.99 -15.86 11.97
C LYS A 163 -7.43 -15.41 12.17
N ASN A 164 -7.62 -14.13 12.51
CA ASN A 164 -8.92 -13.52 12.75
C ASN A 164 -9.05 -12.24 11.91
N PRO A 165 -9.24 -12.36 10.58
CA PRO A 165 -9.37 -11.19 9.72
C PRO A 165 -10.62 -10.40 10.10
N PRO A 166 -10.56 -9.05 10.09
CA PRO A 166 -11.70 -8.23 10.44
C PRO A 166 -12.85 -8.46 9.46
N ASP A 167 -14.09 -8.43 9.93
CA ASP A 167 -15.25 -8.56 9.06
C ASP A 167 -15.25 -7.42 8.02
N ALA A 168 -15.75 -7.69 6.82
CA ALA A 168 -15.89 -6.65 5.79
C ALA A 168 -17.05 -5.70 6.11
N THR A 169 -17.97 -6.08 6.99
CA THR A 169 -19.08 -5.25 7.44
C THR A 169 -18.64 -4.25 8.51
N GLY A 170 -18.85 -2.95 8.24
CA GLY A 170 -18.58 -1.88 9.21
C GLY A 170 -17.16 -1.31 9.21
N ARG A 171 -16.40 -1.52 8.13
CA ARG A 171 -15.18 -0.77 7.81
C ARG A 171 -15.50 0.58 7.16
#